data_AF-A0A376BXV5-F1
#
_entry.id   AF-A0A376BXV5-F1
#
_cell.length_a   1.000
_cell.length_b   1.000
_cell.length_c   1.000
_cell.angle_alpha   90.00
_cell.angle_beta   90.00
_cell.angle_gamma   90.00
#
_symmetry.space_group_name_H-M   'P 1'
#
loop_
_entity.id
_entity.type
_entity.pdbx_description
1 polymer ?
#
loop_
_entity_poly.entity_id
_entity_poly.type
_entity_poly.pdbx_seq_one_letter_code
_entity_poly.pdbx_strand_id
1 'polypeptide(L)'
;MKTTQQFIAKYGLPSEKPNYLVTIELPYPMRLAWDKERLVNKITCHKAISVALLNVFNDLLKHYGFDKIKELGIDLYGGCYSFRKMRGGNSYSKHAWGMAIDLDPERNKLKETSKTARFARPEYKPMIDIFYKYGFVSLGREKNYDWMHFEWARF
;
A
#
# COMPACT_ATOMS: atom_id res chain seq x y z
N MET A 1 -4.08 1.21 -14.18
CA MET A 1 -3.61 0.03 -13.42
C MET A 1 -3.01 -1.01 -14.34
N LYS A 2 -2.07 -1.82 -13.82
CA LYS A 2 -1.34 -2.83 -14.60
C LYS A 2 -1.88 -4.24 -14.33
N THR A 3 -2.12 -5.01 -15.39
CA THR A 3 -2.68 -6.36 -15.29
C THR A 3 -1.66 -7.34 -14.70
N THR A 4 -2.11 -8.47 -14.17
CA THR A 4 -1.19 -9.49 -13.64
C THR A 4 -0.22 -10.01 -14.69
N GLN A 5 -0.65 -10.13 -15.95
CA GLN A 5 0.24 -10.48 -17.06
C GLN A 5 1.34 -9.43 -17.29
N GLN A 6 1.04 -8.14 -17.15
CA GLN A 6 2.06 -7.09 -17.26
C GLN A 6 3.11 -7.17 -16.14
N PHE A 7 2.71 -7.48 -14.91
CA PHE A 7 3.66 -7.73 -13.81
C PHE A 7 4.51 -8.97 -14.08
N ILE A 8 3.91 -10.07 -14.56
CA ILE A 8 4.65 -11.29 -14.92
C ILE A 8 5.67 -11.00 -16.03
N ALA A 9 5.26 -10.26 -17.06
CA ALA A 9 6.15 -9.90 -18.17
C ALA A 9 7.33 -9.04 -17.72
N LYS A 10 7.14 -8.14 -16.74
CA LYS A 10 8.17 -7.23 -16.27
C LYS A 10 9.07 -7.81 -15.18
N TYR A 11 8.50 -8.54 -14.23
CA TYR A 11 9.17 -8.96 -12.99
C TYR A 11 9.22 -10.47 -12.80
N GLY A 12 8.67 -11.25 -13.75
CA GLY A 12 8.54 -12.69 -13.63
C GLY A 12 7.40 -13.13 -12.72
N LEU A 13 7.28 -14.44 -12.52
CA LEU A 13 6.33 -15.01 -11.57
C LEU A 13 6.73 -14.68 -10.13
N PRO A 14 5.76 -14.43 -9.23
CA PRO A 14 6.06 -14.26 -7.83
C PRO A 14 6.47 -15.61 -7.22
N SER A 15 7.23 -15.58 -6.13
CA SER A 15 7.77 -16.78 -5.47
C SER A 15 7.55 -16.74 -3.96
N GLU A 16 7.42 -17.93 -3.35
CA GLU A 16 7.47 -18.14 -1.90
C GLU A 16 8.85 -17.81 -1.31
N LYS A 17 9.90 -17.95 -2.12
CA LYS A 17 11.29 -17.61 -1.77
C LYS A 17 11.82 -16.53 -2.72
N PRO A 18 11.33 -15.29 -2.60
CA PRO A 18 11.66 -14.23 -3.55
C PRO A 18 13.07 -13.68 -3.31
N ASN A 19 13.85 -13.54 -4.38
CA ASN A 19 15.16 -12.87 -4.36
C ASN A 19 15.08 -11.37 -4.73
N TYR A 20 13.87 -10.87 -4.99
CA TYR A 20 13.59 -9.50 -5.44
C TYR A 20 13.07 -8.57 -4.34
N LEU A 21 12.98 -9.05 -3.10
CA LEU A 21 12.56 -8.24 -1.96
C LEU A 21 13.74 -7.54 -1.27
N VAL A 22 13.44 -6.40 -0.66
CA VAL A 22 14.30 -5.65 0.28
C VAL A 22 13.45 -5.11 1.42
N THR A 23 14.10 -4.81 2.54
CA THR A 23 13.47 -4.18 3.70
C THR A 23 13.90 -2.71 3.79
N ILE A 24 12.93 -1.80 3.87
CA ILE A 24 13.15 -0.38 4.11
C ILE A 24 12.86 -0.03 5.57
N GLU A 25 13.59 0.94 6.11
CA GLU A 25 13.30 1.54 7.42
C GLU A 25 12.34 2.72 7.23
N LEU A 26 11.32 2.81 8.06
CA LEU A 26 10.30 3.86 7.97
C LEU A 26 10.74 5.12 8.71
N PRO A 27 10.35 6.31 8.22
CA PRO A 27 10.66 7.58 8.89
C PRO A 27 9.86 7.83 10.18
N TYR A 28 8.85 7.00 10.44
CA TYR A 28 8.06 6.98 11.67
C TYR A 28 7.50 5.58 11.91
N PRO A 29 7.23 5.21 13.18
CA PRO A 29 6.61 3.92 13.47
C PRO A 29 5.19 3.87 12.94
N MET A 30 4.85 2.79 12.24
CA MET A 30 3.47 2.43 11.93
C MET A 30 2.92 1.48 12.99
N ARG A 31 1.59 1.33 13.08
CA ARG A 31 0.92 0.38 13.96
C ARG A 31 0.28 -0.72 13.12
N LEU A 32 0.36 -1.97 13.57
CA LEU A 32 -0.34 -3.05 12.89
C LEU A 32 -1.86 -2.83 13.00
N ALA A 33 -2.57 -2.90 11.87
CA ALA A 33 -3.97 -2.48 11.84
C ALA A 33 -4.86 -3.26 12.85
N TRP A 34 -4.61 -4.56 13.01
CA TRP A 34 -5.35 -5.46 13.91
C TRP A 34 -4.71 -5.64 15.30
N ASP A 35 -3.56 -5.02 15.56
CA ASP A 35 -2.87 -5.04 16.85
C ASP A 35 -2.10 -3.72 17.04
N LYS A 36 -2.80 -2.70 17.53
CA LYS A 36 -2.35 -1.31 17.49
C LYS A 36 -1.21 -1.00 18.47
N GLU A 37 -0.93 -1.91 19.39
CA GLU A 37 0.23 -1.85 20.29
C GLU A 37 1.51 -2.32 19.59
N ARG A 38 1.38 -3.13 18.53
CA ARG A 38 2.52 -3.62 17.77
C ARG A 38 2.99 -2.61 16.74
N LEU A 39 4.21 -2.11 16.95
CA LEU A 39 4.85 -1.17 16.04
C LEU A 39 5.53 -1.89 14.86
N VAL A 40 5.47 -1.24 13.71
CA VAL A 40 6.11 -1.62 12.46
C VAL A 40 7.06 -0.49 12.08
N ASN A 41 8.36 -0.72 12.25
CA ASN A 41 9.42 0.25 11.90
C ASN A 41 10.07 -0.05 10.55
N LYS A 42 9.73 -1.21 9.95
CA LYS A 42 10.34 -1.72 8.73
C LYS A 42 9.29 -2.35 7.84
N ILE A 43 9.40 -2.15 6.54
CA ILE A 43 8.53 -2.78 5.53
C ILE A 43 9.37 -3.54 4.52
N THR A 44 8.96 -4.77 4.23
CA THR A 44 9.54 -5.56 3.14
C THR A 44 8.72 -5.38 1.87
N CYS A 45 9.38 -4.93 0.79
CA CYS A 45 8.77 -4.63 -0.50
C CYS A 45 9.71 -5.01 -1.66
N HIS A 46 9.24 -4.90 -2.90
CA HIS A 46 10.06 -5.15 -4.08
C HIS A 46 11.18 -4.12 -4.24
N LYS A 47 12.39 -4.55 -4.62
CA LYS A 47 13.56 -3.69 -4.90
C LYS A 47 13.20 -2.47 -5.75
N ALA A 48 12.49 -2.71 -6.86
CA ALA A 48 12.05 -1.69 -7.81
C ALA A 48 11.18 -0.56 -7.22
N ILE A 49 10.49 -0.78 -6.10
CA ILE A 49 9.61 0.24 -5.49
C ILE A 49 10.16 0.80 -4.18
N SER A 50 11.23 0.23 -3.64
CA SER A 50 11.76 0.55 -2.30
C SER A 50 12.00 2.04 -2.07
N VAL A 51 12.72 2.69 -2.99
CA VAL A 51 13.00 4.14 -2.93
C VAL A 51 11.72 4.97 -3.04
N ALA A 52 10.83 4.61 -3.97
CA ALA A 52 9.57 5.33 -4.17
C ALA A 52 8.66 5.20 -2.93
N LEU A 53 8.55 4.01 -2.37
CA LEU A 53 7.74 3.74 -1.18
C LEU A 53 8.30 4.46 0.06
N LEU A 54 9.62 4.48 0.24
CA LEU A 54 10.26 5.25 1.31
C LEU A 54 9.95 6.75 1.17
N ASN A 55 10.02 7.28 -0.05
CA ASN A 55 9.72 8.68 -0.31
C ASN A 55 8.24 9.03 -0.09
N VAL A 56 7.30 8.10 -0.34
CA VAL A 56 5.90 8.26 0.06
C VAL A 56 5.80 8.55 1.55
N PHE A 57 6.42 7.72 2.39
CA PHE A 57 6.35 7.91 3.85
C PHE A 57 7.06 9.18 4.31
N ASN A 58 8.19 9.55 3.71
CA ASN A 58 8.85 10.82 4.01
C ASN A 58 7.95 12.02 3.69
N ASP A 59 7.27 12.02 2.54
CA ASP A 59 6.36 13.10 2.15
C ASP A 59 5.08 13.12 2.99
N LEU A 60 4.57 11.95 3.39
CA LEU A 60 3.45 11.86 4.33
C LEU A 60 3.83 12.50 5.67
N LEU A 61 5.01 12.15 6.22
CA LEU A 61 5.52 12.74 7.45
C LEU A 61 5.69 14.25 7.31
N LYS A 62 6.26 14.71 6.21
CA LYS A 62 6.46 16.14 5.93
C LYS A 62 5.15 16.91 5.81
N HIS A 63 4.13 16.32 5.17
CA HIS A 63 2.86 16.99 4.92
C HIS A 63 1.96 17.03 6.16
N TYR A 64 1.80 15.89 6.83
CA TYR A 64 0.85 15.74 7.93
C TYR A 64 1.48 15.91 9.31
N GLY A 65 2.76 15.54 9.47
CA GLY A 65 3.36 15.30 10.78
C GLY A 65 2.85 13.99 11.40
N PHE A 66 3.63 13.43 12.33
CA PHE A 66 3.36 12.10 12.88
C PHE A 66 2.04 12.04 13.65
N ASP A 67 1.73 13.05 14.48
CA ASP A 67 0.49 13.08 15.28
C ASP A 67 -0.75 13.04 14.39
N LYS A 68 -0.75 13.80 13.28
CA LYS A 68 -1.88 13.82 12.35
C LYS A 68 -2.00 12.51 11.58
N ILE A 69 -0.88 11.89 11.18
CA ILE A 69 -0.88 10.56 10.55
C ILE A 69 -1.54 9.55 11.49
N LYS A 70 -1.20 9.58 12.78
CA LYS A 70 -1.76 8.70 13.82
C LYS A 70 -3.24 8.96 14.06
N GLU A 71 -3.65 10.22 14.12
CA GLU A 71 -5.06 10.65 14.27
C GLU A 71 -5.91 10.15 13.10
N LEU A 72 -5.41 10.32 11.87
CA LEU A 72 -6.08 9.87 10.66
C LEU A 72 -6.00 8.33 10.49
N GLY A 73 -5.07 7.66 11.18
CA GLY A 73 -4.80 6.24 11.07
C GLY A 73 -4.15 5.85 9.73
N ILE A 74 -3.45 6.78 9.10
CA ILE A 74 -2.59 6.53 7.94
C ILE A 74 -1.43 5.58 8.32
N ASP A 75 -1.07 5.57 9.60
CA ASP A 75 -0.08 4.66 10.18
C ASP A 75 -0.60 3.24 10.43
N LEU A 76 -1.89 2.94 10.21
CA LEU A 76 -2.43 1.59 10.39
C LEU A 76 -2.03 0.70 9.23
N TYR A 77 -0.98 -0.10 9.42
CA TYR A 77 -0.38 -0.93 8.40
C TYR A 77 -1.17 -2.24 8.18
N GLY A 78 -1.60 -2.48 6.94
CA GLY A 78 -2.32 -3.69 6.51
C GLY A 78 -1.45 -4.74 5.82
N GLY A 79 -0.24 -4.38 5.38
CA GLY A 79 0.70 -5.31 4.73
C GLY A 79 1.22 -4.80 3.39
N CYS A 80 2.40 -5.30 2.97
CA CYS A 80 3.03 -4.97 1.69
C CYS A 80 3.37 -6.22 0.87
N TYR A 81 4.18 -7.13 1.41
CA TYR A 81 4.44 -8.43 0.77
C TYR A 81 3.60 -9.55 1.39
N SER A 82 2.97 -10.35 0.53
CA SER A 82 2.30 -11.61 0.88
C SER A 82 2.19 -12.47 -0.37
N PHE A 83 2.88 -13.62 -0.41
CA PHE A 83 2.75 -14.57 -1.51
C PHE A 83 1.38 -15.26 -1.46
N ARG A 84 0.43 -14.72 -2.23
CA ARG A 84 -0.95 -15.24 -2.29
C ARG A 84 -1.63 -14.96 -3.63
N LYS A 85 -2.64 -15.78 -3.92
CA LYS A 85 -3.66 -15.48 -4.95
C LYS A 85 -4.65 -14.43 -4.44
N MET A 86 -5.33 -13.78 -5.37
CA MET A 86 -6.46 -12.90 -5.07
C MET A 86 -7.62 -13.72 -4.48
N ARG A 87 -8.37 -13.12 -3.56
CA ARG A 87 -9.54 -13.78 -2.96
C ARG A 87 -10.58 -14.05 -4.04
N GLY A 88 -11.02 -15.31 -4.16
CA GLY A 88 -12.04 -15.71 -5.14
C GLY A 88 -11.55 -15.81 -6.59
N GLY A 89 -10.24 -15.83 -6.83
CA GLY A 89 -9.68 -15.94 -8.17
C GLY A 89 -8.36 -16.72 -8.23
N ASN A 90 -7.89 -16.98 -9.46
CA ASN A 90 -6.67 -17.76 -9.71
C ASN A 90 -5.42 -16.90 -9.96
N SER A 91 -5.59 -15.59 -10.16
CA SER A 91 -4.49 -14.64 -10.39
C SER A 91 -3.77 -14.29 -9.08
N TYR A 92 -2.45 -14.11 -9.16
CA TYR A 92 -1.67 -13.58 -8.05
C TYR A 92 -2.06 -12.13 -7.72
N SER A 93 -2.09 -11.82 -6.43
CA SER A 93 -2.22 -10.45 -5.93
C SER A 93 -0.93 -9.67 -6.17
N LYS A 94 -1.00 -8.33 -6.30
CA LYS A 94 0.19 -7.47 -6.40
C LYS A 94 1.08 -7.54 -5.15
N HIS A 95 0.48 -7.89 -4.00
CA HIS A 95 1.24 -8.20 -2.79
C HIS A 95 2.20 -9.39 -2.95
N ALA A 96 1.95 -10.30 -3.89
CA ALA A 96 2.83 -11.45 -4.13
C ALA A 96 4.20 -11.05 -4.69
N TRP A 97 4.30 -9.86 -5.29
CA TRP A 97 5.59 -9.26 -5.69
C TRP A 97 6.13 -8.28 -4.64
N GLY A 98 5.36 -7.92 -3.61
CA GLY A 98 5.69 -6.80 -2.73
C GLY A 98 5.58 -5.45 -3.44
N MET A 99 4.60 -5.32 -4.35
CA MET A 99 4.38 -4.13 -5.18
C MET A 99 3.08 -3.38 -4.85
N ALA A 100 2.44 -3.74 -3.75
CA ALA A 100 1.27 -3.07 -3.23
C ALA A 100 1.39 -2.89 -1.72
N ILE A 101 0.61 -1.98 -1.16
CA ILE A 101 0.50 -1.76 0.27
C ILE A 101 -0.95 -1.45 0.63
N ASP A 102 -1.41 -2.03 1.73
CA ASP A 102 -2.70 -1.72 2.34
C ASP A 102 -2.52 -0.84 3.57
N LEU A 103 -3.30 0.23 3.66
CA LEU A 103 -3.37 1.12 4.83
C LEU A 103 -4.80 1.16 5.39
N ASP A 104 -4.92 1.13 6.71
CA ASP A 104 -6.19 1.15 7.46
C ASP A 104 -7.27 0.16 6.95
N PRO A 105 -6.93 -1.14 6.79
CA PRO A 105 -7.84 -2.14 6.23
C PRO A 105 -9.08 -2.42 7.10
N GLU A 106 -9.01 -2.18 8.41
CA GLU A 106 -10.14 -2.38 9.31
C GLU A 106 -11.29 -1.39 9.04
N ARG A 107 -10.96 -0.18 8.53
CA ARG A 107 -11.91 0.92 8.31
C ARG A 107 -12.10 1.27 6.82
N ASN A 108 -11.47 0.52 5.91
CA ASN A 108 -11.61 0.65 4.45
C ASN A 108 -11.80 -0.73 3.83
N LYS A 109 -13.04 -1.26 3.87
CA LYS A 109 -13.31 -2.64 3.44
C LYS A 109 -13.27 -2.78 1.92
N LEU A 110 -12.96 -3.99 1.45
CA LEU A 110 -12.81 -4.33 0.01
C LEU A 110 -13.92 -3.81 -0.92
N LYS A 111 -15.18 -3.78 -0.45
CA LYS A 111 -16.35 -3.39 -1.26
C LYS A 111 -16.90 -1.99 -0.92
N GLU A 112 -16.22 -1.23 -0.06
CA GLU A 112 -16.64 0.13 0.26
C GLU A 112 -16.38 1.07 -0.91
N THR A 113 -17.32 1.99 -1.13
CA THR A 113 -17.20 3.05 -2.13
C THR A 113 -16.84 4.36 -1.45
N SER A 114 -16.65 5.42 -2.24
CA SER A 114 -16.41 6.78 -1.77
C SER A 114 -17.49 7.30 -0.80
N LYS A 115 -18.68 6.70 -0.81
CA LYS A 115 -19.76 7.04 0.11
C LYS A 115 -19.44 6.70 1.57
N THR A 116 -18.62 5.68 1.81
CA THR A 116 -18.39 5.14 3.17
C THR A 116 -16.92 4.97 3.54
N ALA A 117 -16.05 4.75 2.56
CA ALA A 117 -14.62 4.56 2.79
C ALA A 117 -14.00 5.79 3.49
N ARG A 118 -13.15 5.54 4.50
CA ARG A 118 -12.45 6.63 5.21
C ARG A 118 -11.54 7.40 4.25
N PHE A 119 -10.75 6.70 3.45
CA PHE A 119 -9.78 7.33 2.55
C PHE A 119 -10.40 8.07 1.36
N ALA A 120 -11.72 8.02 1.19
CA ALA A 120 -12.41 8.84 0.20
C ALA A 120 -12.67 10.28 0.66
N ARG A 121 -12.45 10.58 1.94
CA ARG A 121 -12.72 11.90 2.51
C ARG A 121 -11.64 12.92 2.14
N PRO A 122 -11.96 14.23 2.13
CA PRO A 122 -11.05 15.26 1.66
C PRO A 122 -9.69 15.29 2.36
N GLU A 123 -9.63 14.96 3.66
CA GLU A 123 -8.40 14.97 4.45
C GLU A 123 -7.36 13.94 3.98
N TYR A 124 -7.77 12.91 3.24
CA TYR A 124 -6.88 11.88 2.67
C TYR A 124 -6.50 12.17 1.22
N LYS A 125 -7.04 13.24 0.60
CA LYS A 125 -6.67 13.60 -0.78
C LYS A 125 -5.15 13.82 -0.92
N PRO A 126 -4.46 14.54 -0.01
CA PRO A 126 -3.00 14.69 -0.09
C PRO A 126 -2.25 13.35 0.02
N MET A 127 -2.68 12.46 0.93
CA MET A 127 -2.10 11.11 1.03
C MET A 127 -2.14 10.39 -0.32
N ILE A 128 -3.31 10.32 -0.95
CA ILE A 128 -3.44 9.63 -2.24
C ILE A 128 -2.62 10.35 -3.32
N ASP A 129 -2.62 11.68 -3.34
CA ASP A 129 -1.81 12.45 -4.31
C ASP A 129 -0.30 12.19 -4.15
N ILE A 130 0.19 12.02 -2.91
CA ILE A 130 1.59 11.65 -2.63
C ILE A 130 1.89 10.25 -3.19
N PHE A 131 1.01 9.27 -3.01
CA PHE A 131 1.19 7.95 -3.64
C PHE A 131 1.30 8.07 -5.17
N TYR A 132 0.44 8.87 -5.80
CA TYR A 132 0.46 9.10 -7.25
C TYR A 132 1.74 9.79 -7.71
N LYS A 133 2.22 10.80 -6.96
CA LYS A 133 3.50 11.48 -7.22
C LYS A 133 4.66 10.48 -7.33
N TYR A 134 4.65 9.43 -6.52
CA TYR A 134 5.72 8.43 -6.50
C TYR A 134 5.47 7.21 -7.40
N GLY A 135 4.38 7.18 -8.18
CA GLY A 135 4.12 6.14 -9.18
C GLY A 135 3.20 5.00 -8.72
N PHE A 136 2.54 5.15 -7.57
CA PHE A 136 1.48 4.26 -7.13
C PHE A 136 0.11 4.76 -7.59
N VAL A 137 -0.88 3.88 -7.62
CA VAL A 137 -2.29 4.22 -7.86
C VAL A 137 -3.17 3.61 -6.79
N SER A 138 -4.30 4.25 -6.49
CA SER A 138 -5.28 3.77 -5.50
C SER A 138 -6.45 3.08 -6.20
N LEU A 139 -6.80 1.86 -5.78
CA LEU A 139 -8.02 1.21 -6.30
C LEU A 139 -9.27 2.03 -5.95
N GLY A 140 -9.29 2.60 -4.74
CA GLY A 140 -10.34 3.50 -4.29
C GLY A 140 -10.57 4.65 -5.28
N ARG A 141 -9.51 5.35 -5.67
CA ARG A 141 -9.62 6.46 -6.64
C ARG A 141 -9.94 5.99 -8.06
N GLU A 142 -9.28 4.93 -8.54
CA GLU A 142 -9.40 4.47 -9.94
C GLU A 142 -10.69 3.70 -10.22
N LYS A 143 -11.25 3.03 -9.21
CA LYS A 143 -12.34 2.06 -9.38
C LYS A 143 -13.45 2.16 -8.34
N ASN A 144 -13.31 3.01 -7.33
CA ASN A 144 -14.29 3.22 -6.29
C ASN A 144 -14.57 1.96 -5.44
N TYR A 145 -13.56 1.13 -5.21
CA TYR A 145 -13.57 0.02 -4.26
C TYR A 145 -12.15 -0.20 -3.71
N ASP A 146 -12.03 -0.97 -2.61
CA ASP A 146 -10.72 -1.34 -2.02
C ASP A 146 -9.82 -0.11 -1.73
N TRP A 147 -10.38 0.84 -0.98
CA TRP A 147 -9.74 2.14 -0.72
C TRP A 147 -8.44 2.06 0.08
N MET A 148 -8.22 0.97 0.82
CA MET A 148 -6.97 0.69 1.54
C MET A 148 -5.78 0.44 0.61
N HIS A 149 -6.04 -0.03 -0.62
CA HIS A 149 -5.02 -0.62 -1.50
C HIS A 149 -4.37 0.42 -2.41
N PHE A 150 -3.04 0.44 -2.38
CA PHE A 150 -2.18 1.20 -3.29
C PHE A 150 -1.23 0.25 -4.01
N GLU A 151 -1.11 0.35 -5.33
CA GLU A 151 -0.23 -0.51 -6.14
C GLU A 151 0.66 0.24 -7.10
N TRP A 152 1.83 -0.34 -7.38
CA TRP A 152 2.79 0.18 -8.34
C TRP A 152 2.23 0.22 -9.76
N ALA A 153 2.33 1.36 -10.43
CA ALA A 153 1.83 1.54 -11.80
C ALA A 153 2.85 2.10 -12.80
N ARG A 154 4.03 2.52 -12.34
CA ARG A 154 5.05 3.19 -13.15
C ARG A 154 6.05 2.19 -13.77
N PHE A 155 5.62 1.48 -14.81
CA PHE A 155 6.47 0.67 -15.70
C PHE A 155 5.73 0.22 -16.98
#